data_AF-A0A0R2CFU2-F1
#
_entry.id   AF-A0A0R2CFU2-F1
#
_cell.length_a   1.000
_cell.length_b   1.000
_cell.length_c   1.000
_cell.angle_alpha   90.00
_cell.angle_beta   90.00
_cell.angle_gamma   90.00
#
_symmetry.space_group_name_H-M   'P 1'
#
loop_
_entity.id
_entity.type
_entity.pdbx_description
1 polymer ?
#
loop_
_entity_poly.entity_id
_entity_poly.type
_entity_poly.pdbx_seq_one_letter_code
_entity_poly.pdbx_strand_id
1 'polypeptide(L)'
;MLAIVQQKKLTEFAKNGESDAAGRLPTEYMILKVRLAKFFNNTANHHTGLQVDYLVVVEAILRIALTNKWGFQLLLSPKKEDFLIKQKEVRSLAKTYLTLDHLINQSYFNRQPTPLVHAWHIFIKYGLVDLHFSVSELETEFLNYEMTAS
;
A
#
# COMPACT_ATOMS: atom_id res chain seq x y z
N MET A 1 -7.01 7.85 -7.66
CA MET A 1 -6.00 8.18 -6.63
C MET A 1 -4.55 7.84 -6.97
N LEU A 2 -4.34 6.65 -7.54
CA LEU A 2 -3.01 6.04 -7.62
C LEU A 2 -2.34 6.21 -8.98
N ALA A 3 -3.05 6.62 -10.02
CA ALA A 3 -2.43 6.80 -11.34
C ALA A 3 -1.31 7.84 -11.32
N ILE A 4 -1.48 9.00 -10.66
CA ILE A 4 -0.46 10.07 -10.64
C ILE A 4 0.69 9.73 -9.68
N VAL A 5 0.39 9.27 -8.47
CA VAL A 5 1.41 8.88 -7.47
C VAL A 5 2.19 7.63 -7.93
N GLN A 6 1.50 6.62 -8.47
CA GLN A 6 2.14 5.45 -9.06
C GLN A 6 2.86 5.82 -10.34
N GLN A 7 2.31 6.65 -11.25
CA GLN A 7 3.04 7.06 -12.45
C GLN A 7 4.28 7.85 -12.09
N LYS A 8 4.23 8.83 -11.18
CA LYS A 8 5.42 9.58 -10.79
C LYS A 8 6.49 8.66 -10.21
N LYS A 9 6.14 7.78 -9.26
CA LYS A 9 7.07 6.78 -8.71
C LYS A 9 7.54 5.77 -9.75
N LEU A 10 6.68 5.29 -10.65
CA LEU A 10 7.05 4.39 -11.75
C LEU A 10 8.02 5.07 -12.73
N THR A 11 7.83 6.37 -13.01
CA THR A 11 8.67 7.14 -13.94
C THR A 11 10.04 7.44 -13.32
N GLU A 12 10.08 7.74 -12.02
CA GLU A 12 11.32 7.91 -11.25
C GLU A 12 12.07 6.57 -11.05
N PHE A 13 11.37 5.49 -10.72
CA PHE A 13 11.97 4.15 -10.61
C PHE A 13 12.46 3.61 -11.96
N ALA A 14 11.74 3.86 -13.05
CA ALA A 14 12.18 3.49 -14.40
C ALA A 14 13.49 4.20 -14.79
N LYS A 15 13.73 5.42 -14.28
CA LYS A 15 15.00 6.13 -14.45
C LYS A 15 16.12 5.59 -13.55
N ASN A 16 15.81 5.21 -12.31
CA ASN A 16 16.83 4.91 -11.30
C ASN A 16 17.13 3.41 -11.11
N GLY A 17 16.38 2.52 -11.76
CA GLY A 17 16.81 1.14 -12.02
C GLY A 17 17.40 0.39 -10.83
N GLU A 18 16.92 0.59 -9.60
CA GLU A 18 17.39 -0.19 -8.46
C GLU A 18 16.79 -1.60 -8.53
N SER A 19 17.44 -2.43 -9.34
CA SER A 19 17.46 -3.88 -9.13
C SER A 19 17.87 -4.14 -7.68
N ASP A 20 17.31 -5.17 -7.05
CA ASP A 20 17.66 -5.66 -5.70
C ASP A 20 19.09 -6.21 -5.61
N ALA A 21 20.09 -5.48 -6.11
CA ALA A 21 21.49 -5.84 -6.12
C ALA A 21 22.08 -5.92 -4.70
N ALA A 22 21.37 -5.39 -3.70
CA ALA A 22 21.79 -5.31 -2.31
C ALA A 22 21.05 -6.29 -1.38
N GLY A 23 20.17 -7.16 -1.89
CA GLY A 23 19.41 -8.11 -1.06
C GLY A 23 18.52 -7.42 -0.01
N ARG A 24 17.98 -6.25 -0.34
CA ARG A 24 17.15 -5.41 0.53
C ARG A 24 15.72 -5.94 0.61
N LEU A 25 15.28 -6.79 -0.31
CA LEU A 25 13.89 -7.22 -0.38
C LEU A 25 13.33 -7.86 0.91
N PRO A 26 14.05 -8.76 1.62
CA PRO A 26 13.58 -9.27 2.92
C PRO A 26 13.34 -8.14 3.94
N THR A 27 14.21 -7.13 3.95
CA THR A 27 14.09 -5.95 4.80
C THR A 27 12.88 -5.11 4.44
N GLU A 28 12.59 -4.92 3.15
CA GLU A 28 11.41 -4.18 2.69
C GLU A 28 10.10 -4.87 3.11
N TYR A 29 10.04 -6.19 2.99
CA TYR A 29 8.89 -6.97 3.50
C TYR A 29 8.77 -6.87 5.02
N MET A 30 9.87 -6.95 5.76
CA MET A 30 9.86 -6.77 7.21
C MET A 30 9.33 -5.38 7.61
N ILE A 31 9.83 -4.32 6.97
CA ILE A 31 9.40 -2.93 7.19
C ILE A 31 7.89 -2.80 6.90
N LEU A 32 7.41 -3.35 5.78
CA LEU A 32 5.99 -3.36 5.46
C LEU A 32 5.16 -4.00 6.59
N LYS A 33 5.55 -5.18 7.07
CA LYS A 33 4.82 -5.88 8.13
C LYS A 33 4.77 -5.08 9.44
N VAL A 34 5.87 -4.45 9.83
CA VAL A 34 5.93 -3.59 11.02
C VAL A 34 5.02 -2.38 10.87
N ARG A 35 5.09 -1.67 9.73
CA ARG A 35 4.24 -0.51 9.43
C ARG A 35 2.75 -0.90 9.43
N LEU A 36 2.43 -2.06 8.83
CA LEU A 36 1.07 -2.59 8.78
C LEU A 36 0.52 -2.89 10.19
N ALA A 37 1.31 -3.58 11.02
CA ALA A 37 0.91 -3.90 12.39
C ALA A 37 0.69 -2.63 13.21
N LYS A 38 1.59 -1.63 13.08
CA LYS A 38 1.45 -0.32 13.73
C LYS A 38 0.16 0.38 13.29
N PHE A 39 -0.11 0.44 11.99
CA PHE A 39 -1.32 1.06 11.45
C PHE A 39 -2.58 0.43 12.04
N PHE A 40 -2.71 -0.90 11.97
CA PHE A 40 -3.89 -1.61 12.50
C PHE A 40 -4.05 -1.46 14.01
N ASN A 41 -2.93 -1.42 14.77
CA ASN A 41 -2.98 -1.12 16.20
C ASN A 41 -3.46 0.31 16.46
N ASN A 42 -2.98 1.29 15.69
CA ASN A 42 -3.41 2.69 15.82
C ASN A 42 -4.89 2.87 15.46
N THR A 43 -5.37 2.16 14.44
CA THR A 43 -6.79 2.14 14.08
C THR A 43 -7.65 1.54 15.19
N ALA A 44 -7.22 0.43 15.79
CA ALA A 44 -7.94 -0.21 16.89
C ALA A 44 -8.02 0.67 18.15
N ASN A 45 -7.03 1.53 18.37
CA ASN A 45 -6.96 2.46 19.50
C ASN A 45 -7.47 3.88 19.18
N HIS A 46 -8.11 4.08 18.03
CA HIS A 46 -8.66 5.39 17.59
C HIS A 46 -7.63 6.54 17.64
N HIS A 47 -6.37 6.26 17.30
CA HIS A 47 -5.31 7.26 17.32
C HIS A 47 -5.56 8.37 16.27
N THR A 48 -5.10 9.59 16.54
CA THR A 48 -5.16 10.69 15.56
C THR A 48 -4.07 10.53 14.49
N GLY A 49 -4.30 11.04 13.27
CA GLY A 49 -3.28 10.99 12.19
C GLY A 49 -3.16 9.66 11.44
N LEU A 50 -4.24 8.86 11.37
CA LEU A 50 -4.27 7.58 10.64
C LEU A 50 -3.98 7.72 9.14
N GLN A 51 -4.22 8.89 8.54
CA GLN A 51 -3.93 9.14 7.12
C GLN A 51 -2.43 9.04 6.85
N VAL A 52 -1.58 9.60 7.71
CA VAL A 52 -0.11 9.49 7.59
C VAL A 52 0.35 8.04 7.75
N ASP A 53 -0.11 7.34 8.79
CA ASP A 53 0.25 5.92 8.99
C ASP A 53 -0.23 5.05 7.81
N TYR A 54 -1.38 5.38 7.22
CA TYR A 54 -1.90 4.72 6.03
C TYR A 54 -0.99 4.94 4.81
N LEU A 55 -0.59 6.19 4.54
CA LEU A 55 0.31 6.52 3.43
C LEU A 55 1.69 5.86 3.57
N VAL A 56 2.19 5.74 4.80
CA VAL A 56 3.44 5.03 5.11
C VAL A 56 3.39 3.54 4.73
N VAL A 57 2.22 2.89 4.88
CA VAL A 57 2.01 1.51 4.43
C VAL A 57 1.86 1.45 2.91
N VAL A 58 1.10 2.37 2.30
CA VAL A 58 0.98 2.49 0.84
C VAL A 58 2.37 2.59 0.19
N GLU A 59 3.21 3.47 0.70
CA GLU A 59 4.57 3.69 0.21
C GLU A 59 5.42 2.41 0.28
N ALA A 60 5.32 1.65 1.37
CA ALA A 60 6.05 0.39 1.55
C ALA A 60 5.60 -0.70 0.56
N ILE A 61 4.29 -0.83 0.31
CA ILE A 61 3.76 -1.77 -0.71
C ILE A 61 4.27 -1.39 -2.10
N LEU A 62 4.22 -0.10 -2.45
CA LEU A 62 4.69 0.39 -3.75
C LEU A 62 6.19 0.15 -3.92
N ARG A 63 7.00 0.37 -2.89
CA ARG A 63 8.44 0.11 -2.91
C ARG A 63 8.74 -1.36 -3.24
N ILE A 64 8.10 -2.31 -2.56
CA ILE A 64 8.23 -3.75 -2.85
C ILE A 64 7.83 -4.05 -4.29
N ALA A 65 6.70 -3.51 -4.75
CA ALA A 65 6.23 -3.73 -6.11
C ALA A 65 7.23 -3.20 -7.14
N LEU A 66 7.82 -2.03 -6.89
CA LEU A 66 8.79 -1.41 -7.80
C LEU A 66 10.12 -2.18 -7.80
N THR A 67 10.63 -2.59 -6.65
CA THR A 67 11.82 -3.44 -6.52
C THR A 67 11.67 -4.76 -7.29
N ASN A 68 10.47 -5.35 -7.28
CA ASN A 68 10.16 -6.57 -8.04
C ASN A 68 9.70 -6.33 -9.49
N LYS A 69 9.65 -5.08 -9.96
CA LYS A 69 9.13 -4.69 -11.28
C LYS A 69 7.65 -5.05 -11.52
N TRP A 70 6.88 -5.16 -10.44
CA TRP A 70 5.44 -5.42 -10.43
C TRP A 70 4.58 -4.17 -10.39
N GLY A 71 5.17 -2.97 -10.43
CA GLY A 71 4.42 -1.72 -10.21
C GLY A 71 3.23 -1.52 -11.17
N PHE A 72 3.32 -1.98 -12.43
CA PHE A 72 2.19 -1.96 -13.36
C PHE A 72 1.00 -2.83 -12.92
N GLN A 73 1.23 -3.88 -12.14
CA GLN A 73 0.19 -4.80 -11.67
C GLN A 73 -0.64 -4.20 -10.51
N LEU A 74 -0.11 -3.16 -9.86
CA LEU A 74 -0.81 -2.42 -8.80
C LEU A 74 -1.63 -1.25 -9.35
N LEU A 75 -1.56 -0.97 -10.66
CA LEU A 75 -2.38 0.06 -11.30
C LEU A 75 -3.86 -0.34 -11.19
N LEU A 76 -4.63 0.53 -10.54
CA LEU A 76 -6.08 0.43 -10.51
C LEU A 76 -6.64 1.08 -11.77
N SER A 77 -7.38 0.31 -12.57
CA SER A 77 -8.20 0.90 -13.62
C SER A 77 -9.39 1.64 -12.99
N PRO A 78 -9.93 2.69 -13.63
CA PRO A 78 -11.09 3.43 -13.11
C PRO A 78 -12.27 2.52 -12.75
N LYS A 79 -12.53 1.51 -13.60
CA LYS A 79 -13.57 0.50 -13.35
C LYS A 79 -13.32 -0.34 -12.08
N LYS A 80 -12.05 -0.66 -11.77
CA LYS A 80 -11.71 -1.39 -10.54
C LYS A 80 -11.79 -0.50 -9.31
N GLU A 81 -11.39 0.77 -9.43
CA GLU A 81 -11.52 1.76 -8.36
C GLU A 81 -13.00 1.93 -7.98
N ASP A 82 -13.88 2.13 -8.97
CA ASP A 82 -15.33 2.20 -8.78
C ASP A 82 -15.90 0.92 -8.14
N PHE A 83 -15.39 -0.25 -8.54
CA PHE A 83 -15.82 -1.52 -7.97
C PHE A 83 -15.42 -1.66 -6.50
N LEU A 84 -14.20 -1.27 -6.13
CA LEU A 84 -13.70 -1.35 -4.76
C LEU A 84 -14.47 -0.42 -3.82
N ILE A 85 -14.76 0.81 -4.26
CA ILE A 85 -15.49 1.81 -3.46
C ILE A 85 -16.94 1.39 -3.20
N LYS A 86 -17.55 0.63 -4.12
CA LYS A 86 -18.92 0.10 -3.97
C LYS A 86 -19.02 -1.13 -3.08
N GLN A 87 -17.91 -1.68 -2.60
CA GLN A 87 -17.94 -2.83 -1.71
C GLN A 87 -18.40 -2.44 -0.30
N LYS A 88 -18.98 -3.39 0.43
CA LYS A 88 -19.39 -3.19 1.83
C LYS A 88 -18.18 -3.11 2.74
N GLU A 89 -18.28 -2.33 3.80
CA GLU A 89 -17.32 -2.31 4.91
C GLU A 89 -17.04 -3.73 5.45
N VAL A 90 -15.80 -3.93 5.88
CA VAL A 90 -15.35 -5.16 6.50
C VAL A 90 -15.80 -5.20 7.96
N ARG A 91 -16.37 -6.34 8.37
CA ARG A 91 -16.91 -6.51 9.72
C ARG A 91 -15.86 -6.68 10.82
N SER A 92 -14.57 -6.84 10.50
CA SER A 92 -13.54 -7.18 11.49
C SER A 92 -12.15 -6.70 11.10
N LEU A 93 -11.66 -5.72 11.85
CA LEU A 93 -10.30 -5.18 11.75
C LEU A 93 -9.21 -6.26 11.89
N ALA A 94 -9.34 -7.14 12.90
CA ALA A 94 -8.39 -8.22 13.13
C ALA A 94 -8.31 -9.22 11.96
N LYS A 95 -9.46 -9.58 11.36
CA LYS A 95 -9.48 -10.45 10.18
C LYS A 95 -8.84 -9.79 8.97
N THR A 96 -9.07 -8.49 8.77
CA THR A 96 -8.40 -7.73 7.69
C THR A 96 -6.88 -7.76 7.87
N TYR A 97 -6.38 -7.46 9.08
CA TYR A 97 -4.96 -7.52 9.38
C TYR A 97 -4.34 -8.91 9.09
N LEU A 98 -4.94 -9.97 9.63
CA LEU A 98 -4.43 -11.34 9.44
C LEU A 98 -4.45 -11.78 7.97
N THR A 99 -5.46 -11.35 7.22
CA THR A 99 -5.55 -11.62 5.78
C THR A 99 -4.42 -10.91 5.02
N LEU A 100 -4.17 -9.64 5.35
CA LEU A 100 -3.08 -8.87 4.74
C LEU A 100 -1.70 -9.46 5.08
N ASP A 101 -1.45 -9.79 6.34
CA ASP A 101 -0.19 -10.42 6.77
C ASP A 101 0.07 -11.74 6.03
N HIS A 102 -0.97 -12.58 5.90
CA HIS A 102 -0.89 -13.83 5.16
C HIS A 102 -0.52 -13.61 3.68
N LEU A 103 -1.23 -12.70 2.99
CA LEU A 103 -0.99 -12.42 1.57
C LEU A 103 0.41 -11.82 1.33
N ILE A 104 0.89 -10.97 2.23
CA ILE A 104 2.24 -10.38 2.17
C ILE A 104 3.30 -11.48 2.33
N ASN A 105 3.14 -12.38 3.29
CA ASN A 105 4.04 -13.52 3.47
C ASN A 105 4.02 -14.44 2.22
N GLN A 106 2.83 -14.75 1.69
CA GLN A 106 2.70 -15.55 0.47
C GLN A 106 3.40 -14.92 -0.72
N SER A 107 3.27 -13.60 -0.90
CA SER A 107 3.97 -12.90 -2.00
C SER A 107 5.48 -13.02 -1.87
N TYR A 108 6.03 -12.85 -0.66
CA TYR A 108 7.45 -12.97 -0.39
C TYR A 108 7.98 -14.38 -0.67
N PHE A 109 7.39 -15.40 -0.04
CA PHE A 109 7.89 -16.77 -0.13
C PHE A 109 7.70 -17.37 -1.53
N ASN A 110 6.59 -17.06 -2.19
CA ASN A 110 6.31 -17.58 -3.53
C ASN A 110 6.91 -16.72 -4.64
N ARG A 111 7.47 -15.54 -4.32
CA ARG A 111 7.98 -14.55 -5.28
C ARG A 111 6.98 -14.20 -6.38
N GLN A 112 5.71 -14.08 -6.00
CA GLN A 112 4.63 -13.84 -6.93
C GLN A 112 3.94 -12.50 -6.65
N PRO A 113 3.56 -11.76 -7.70
CA PRO A 113 2.85 -10.49 -7.56
C PRO A 113 1.40 -10.67 -7.10
N THR A 114 0.75 -11.78 -7.48
CA THR A 114 -0.69 -11.97 -7.29
C THR A 114 -1.15 -11.79 -5.83
N PRO A 115 -0.48 -12.37 -4.80
CA PRO A 115 -0.88 -12.14 -3.42
C PRO A 115 -0.66 -10.68 -2.97
N LEU A 116 0.41 -10.02 -3.42
CA LEU A 116 0.67 -8.60 -3.10
C LEU A 116 -0.38 -7.68 -3.74
N VAL A 117 -0.76 -7.95 -4.99
CA VAL A 117 -1.83 -7.23 -5.70
C VAL A 117 -3.17 -7.43 -4.98
N HIS A 118 -3.43 -8.62 -4.45
CA HIS A 118 -4.63 -8.86 -3.67
C HIS A 118 -4.60 -8.08 -2.35
N ALA A 119 -3.47 -8.12 -1.63
CA ALA A 119 -3.28 -7.37 -0.39
C ALA A 119 -3.46 -5.86 -0.64
N TRP A 120 -2.90 -5.37 -1.74
CA TRP A 120 -3.06 -4.01 -2.21
C TRP A 120 -4.52 -3.60 -2.37
N HIS A 121 -5.33 -4.41 -3.07
CA HIS A 121 -6.75 -4.10 -3.24
C HIS A 121 -7.52 -4.06 -1.92
N ILE A 122 -7.25 -5.02 -1.01
CA ILE A 122 -7.86 -5.03 0.33
C ILE A 122 -7.48 -3.76 1.09
N PHE A 123 -6.20 -3.38 1.06
CA PHE A 123 -5.71 -2.24 1.82
C PHE A 123 -6.26 -0.91 1.30
N ILE A 124 -6.29 -0.71 -0.03
CA ILE A 124 -6.87 0.48 -0.64
C ILE A 124 -8.36 0.60 -0.32
N LYS A 125 -9.09 -0.51 -0.44
CA LYS A 125 -10.51 -0.56 -0.10
C LYS A 125 -10.73 -0.25 1.38
N TYR A 126 -9.86 -0.74 2.27
CA TYR A 126 -9.95 -0.45 3.70
C TYR A 126 -9.81 1.05 4.01
N GLY A 127 -8.83 1.74 3.42
CA GLY A 127 -8.68 3.19 3.62
C GLY A 127 -9.88 4.00 3.11
N LEU A 128 -10.40 3.64 1.93
CA LEU A 128 -11.47 4.37 1.27
C LEU A 128 -12.86 4.11 1.84
N VAL A 129 -13.17 2.85 2.09
CA VAL A 129 -14.52 2.41 2.47
C VAL A 129 -14.65 2.34 3.98
N ASP A 130 -13.73 1.65 4.65
CA ASP A 130 -13.83 1.38 6.08
C ASP A 130 -13.39 2.56 6.95
N LEU A 131 -12.43 3.37 6.47
CA LEU A 131 -11.93 4.56 7.19
C LEU A 131 -12.42 5.88 6.60
N HIS A 132 -13.19 5.83 5.50
CA HIS A 132 -13.75 6.99 4.80
C HIS A 132 -12.71 8.07 4.44
N PHE A 133 -11.46 7.69 4.18
CA PHE A 133 -10.47 8.67 3.76
C PHE A 133 -10.81 9.24 2.38
N SER A 134 -10.72 10.56 2.27
CA SER A 134 -10.91 11.24 1.01
C SER A 134 -9.72 11.01 0.08
N VAL A 135 -10.04 10.67 -1.17
CA VAL A 135 -9.09 10.51 -2.27
C VAL A 135 -8.20 11.74 -2.42
N SER A 136 -8.80 12.93 -2.43
CA SER A 136 -8.10 14.20 -2.67
C SER A 136 -7.22 14.61 -1.49
N GLU A 137 -7.64 14.28 -0.27
CA GLU A 137 -6.85 14.55 0.94
C GLU A 137 -5.61 13.67 0.97
N LEU A 138 -5.75 12.37 0.70
CA LEU A 138 -4.64 11.44 0.64
C LEU A 138 -3.62 11.81 -0.45
N GLU A 139 -4.08 12.24 -1.63
CA GLU A 139 -3.18 12.72 -2.70
C GLU A 139 -2.38 13.95 -2.26
N THR A 140 -3.06 14.93 -1.63
CA THR A 140 -2.43 16.17 -1.16
C THR A 140 -1.41 15.88 -0.07
N GLU A 141 -1.78 15.05 0.90
CA GLU A 141 -0.92 14.71 2.04
C GLU A 141 0.29 13.88 1.61
N PHE A 142 0.12 12.97 0.63
CA PHE A 142 1.23 12.23 0.05
C PHE A 142 2.24 13.15 -0.65
N LEU A 143 1.77 14.13 -1.43
CA LEU A 143 2.64 15.10 -2.10
C LEU A 143 3.41 15.97 -1.10
N ASN A 144 2.78 16.36 0.01
CA ASN A 144 3.42 17.13 1.08
C ASN A 144 4.44 16.31 1.87
N TYR A 145 4.14 15.03 2.12
CA TYR A 145 5.05 14.11 2.79
C TYR A 145 6.36 13.95 2.02
N GLU A 146 6.34 13.86 0.68
CA GLU A 146 7.58 13.74 -0.10
C GLU A 146 8.39 15.04 -0.20
N MET A 147 7.78 16.22 -0.02
CA MET A 147 8.53 17.49 0.02
C MET A 147 9.31 17.70 1.32
N THR A 148 8.97 16.98 2.40
CA THR A 148 9.64 17.11 3.71
C THR A 148 10.69 16.02 3.96
N ALA A 149 10.68 14.95 3.16
CA ALA A 149 11.62 13.84 3.23
C ALA A 149 12.79 13.91 2.22
N SER A 150 12.86 15.00 1.44
CA SER A 150 13.97 15.34 0.54
C SER A 150 14.91 16.37 1.16
#